data_AF-A0A3D4JR56-F1
#
_entry.id   AF-A0A3D4JR56-F1
#
_cell.length_a   1.000
_cell.length_b   1.000
_cell.length_c   1.000
_cell.angle_alpha   90.00
_cell.angle_beta   90.00
_cell.angle_gamma   90.00
#
_symmetry.space_group_name_H-M   'P 1'
#
loop_
_entity.id
_entity.type
_entity.pdbx_description
1 polymer ?
#
loop_
_entity_poly.entity_id
_entity_poly.type
_entity_poly.pdbx_seq_one_letter_code
_entity_poly.pdbx_strand_id
1 'polypeptide(L)'
;MDYPSKVLAKAVDEIAGLPGIGRKTALRLALHLLKQPNSRATSLGNSLINLVNEIKYCKECHNFSDFEICEICSNEKRNDEVICIVEDVRDVIAIENTGKYTGKYLILGGKISPMEGVGPNQLNIPSIEKKLNDGKVKEFIFALSAT
;
A
#
# COMPACT_ATOMS: atom_id res chain seq x y z
N MET A 1 16.81 11.44 -25.25
CA MET A 1 16.53 12.89 -25.18
C MET A 1 17.71 13.46 -24.43
N ASP A 2 18.58 14.19 -25.10
CA ASP A 2 19.76 14.75 -24.42
C ASP A 2 19.31 15.95 -23.60
N TYR A 3 19.35 15.79 -22.27
CA TYR A 3 19.17 16.89 -21.35
C TYR A 3 20.51 17.59 -21.14
N PRO A 4 20.52 18.93 -20.99
CA PRO A 4 21.75 19.69 -20.79
C PRO A 4 22.44 19.42 -19.44
N SER A 5 21.75 18.76 -18.49
CA SER A 5 22.29 18.41 -17.18
C SER A 5 22.03 16.94 -16.87
N LYS A 6 23.07 16.22 -16.47
CA LYS A 6 22.98 14.83 -15.99
C LYS A 6 22.11 14.71 -14.73
N VAL A 7 22.09 15.74 -13.88
CA VAL A 7 21.26 15.78 -12.66
C VAL A 7 19.78 15.88 -13.03
N LEU A 8 19.45 16.72 -14.00
CA LEU A 8 18.08 16.83 -14.51
C LEU A 8 17.64 15.51 -15.17
N ALA A 9 18.49 14.91 -16.01
CA ALA A 9 18.21 13.65 -16.67
C ALA A 9 17.83 12.56 -15.65
N LYS A 10 18.65 12.38 -14.61
CA LYS A 10 18.40 11.39 -13.57
C LYS A 10 17.07 11.65 -12.86
N ALA A 11 16.79 12.90 -12.45
CA ALA A 11 15.52 13.22 -11.80
C ALA A 11 14.30 12.92 -12.68
N VAL A 12 14.39 13.19 -13.99
CA VAL A 12 13.30 12.88 -14.93
C VAL A 12 13.10 11.37 -15.07
N ASP A 13 14.18 10.59 -15.14
CA ASP A 13 14.08 9.14 -15.27
C ASP A 13 13.47 8.49 -14.02
N GLU A 14 13.90 8.90 -12.81
CA GLU A 14 13.33 8.41 -11.55
C GLU A 14 11.82 8.75 -11.42
N ILE A 15 11.43 10.00 -11.74
CA ILE A 15 10.02 10.42 -11.68
C ILE A 15 9.18 9.69 -12.74
N ALA A 16 9.74 9.42 -13.93
CA ALA A 16 9.07 8.70 -15.00
C ALA A 16 8.95 7.19 -14.73
N GLY A 17 9.70 6.65 -13.77
CA GLY A 17 9.56 5.26 -13.31
C GLY A 17 8.28 5.02 -12.49
N LEU A 18 7.61 6.08 -12.04
CA LEU A 18 6.37 5.97 -11.27
C LEU A 18 5.16 5.64 -12.18
N PRO A 19 4.23 4.79 -11.71
CA PRO A 19 3.06 4.42 -12.49
C PRO A 19 2.22 5.65 -12.86
N GLY A 20 1.83 5.73 -14.14
CA GLY A 20 1.02 6.84 -14.67
C GLY A 20 1.81 8.12 -15.02
N ILE A 21 3.14 8.14 -14.87
CA ILE A 21 3.97 9.33 -15.18
C ILE A 21 4.87 9.09 -16.39
N GLY A 22 4.49 9.66 -17.54
CA GLY A 22 5.36 9.66 -18.73
C GLY A 22 6.50 10.70 -18.64
N ARG A 23 7.55 10.53 -19.47
CA ARG A 23 8.74 11.43 -19.50
C ARG A 23 8.41 12.92 -19.64
N LYS A 24 7.40 13.28 -20.44
CA LYS A 24 6.97 14.69 -20.60
C LYS A 24 6.43 15.28 -19.29
N THR A 25 5.63 14.50 -18.56
CA THR A 25 5.10 14.90 -17.25
C THR A 25 6.22 14.95 -16.22
N ALA A 26 7.12 13.97 -16.21
CA ALA A 26 8.27 13.94 -15.32
C ALA A 26 9.19 15.17 -15.49
N LEU A 27 9.51 15.55 -16.73
CA LEU A 27 10.26 16.79 -17.01
C LEU A 27 9.56 18.03 -16.45
N ARG A 28 8.24 18.14 -16.64
CA ARG A 28 7.45 19.26 -16.11
C ARG A 28 7.53 19.32 -14.58
N LEU A 29 7.44 18.19 -13.90
CA LEU A 29 7.54 18.11 -12.43
C LEU A 29 8.95 18.47 -11.94
N ALA A 30 10.00 17.94 -12.58
CA ALA A 30 11.39 18.24 -12.24
C ALA A 30 11.72 19.74 -12.38
N LEU A 31 11.30 20.35 -13.49
CA LEU A 31 11.48 21.79 -13.70
C LEU A 31 10.63 22.64 -12.76
N HIS A 32 9.47 22.15 -12.32
CA HIS A 32 8.67 22.82 -11.30
C HIS A 32 9.40 22.83 -9.95
N LEU A 33 9.96 21.70 -9.52
CA LEU A 33 10.72 21.60 -8.26
C LEU A 33 11.95 22.53 -8.23
N LEU A 34 12.65 22.69 -9.36
CA LEU A 34 13.78 23.63 -9.47
C LEU A 34 13.37 25.10 -9.25
N LYS A 35 12.10 25.45 -9.47
CA LYS A 35 11.57 26.81 -9.24
C LYS A 35 11.06 27.01 -7.81
N GLN A 36 10.97 25.95 -7.00
CA GLN A 36 10.52 26.03 -5.62
C GLN A 36 11.69 26.33 -4.67
N PRO A 37 11.41 26.82 -3.45
CA PRO A 37 12.41 26.89 -2.39
C PRO A 37 13.02 25.50 -2.12
N ASN A 38 14.33 25.46 -1.83
CA ASN A 38 15.07 24.21 -1.57
C ASN A 38 14.37 23.33 -0.52
N SER A 39 13.80 23.93 0.52
CA SER A 39 13.06 23.25 1.59
C SER A 39 11.90 22.40 1.07
N ARG A 40 11.23 22.80 -0.03
CA ARG A 40 10.12 22.03 -0.60
C ARG A 40 10.60 20.73 -1.24
N ALA A 41 11.71 20.77 -1.99
CA ALA A 41 12.29 19.59 -2.61
C ALA A 41 12.85 18.62 -1.56
N THR A 42 13.55 19.15 -0.55
CA THR A 42 14.08 18.35 0.57
C THR A 42 12.95 17.69 1.37
N SER A 43 11.89 18.44 1.69
CA SER A 43 10.73 17.89 2.40
C SER A 43 10.07 16.76 1.62
N LEU A 44 9.85 16.93 0.31
CA LEU A 44 9.27 15.88 -0.54
C LEU A 44 10.16 14.63 -0.58
N GLY A 45 11.47 14.80 -0.80
CA GLY A 45 12.42 13.69 -0.83
C GLY A 45 12.45 12.90 0.48
N ASN A 46 12.53 13.61 1.61
CA ASN A 46 12.50 12.97 2.93
C ASN A 46 11.19 12.24 3.20
N SER A 47 10.04 12.81 2.83
CA SER A 47 8.75 12.12 3.00
C SER A 47 8.67 10.82 2.20
N LEU A 48 9.21 10.78 0.97
CA LEU A 48 9.24 9.56 0.17
C LEU A 48 10.20 8.51 0.73
N ILE A 49 11.36 8.94 1.24
CA ILE A 49 12.31 8.05 1.91
C ILE A 49 11.69 7.45 3.18
N ASN A 50 11.09 8.29 4.01
CA ASN A 50 10.44 7.86 5.25
C ASN A 50 9.25 6.93 4.98
N LEU A 51 8.47 7.18 3.92
CA LEU A 51 7.36 6.30 3.54
C LEU A 51 7.81 4.84 3.40
N VAL A 52 8.92 4.58 2.73
CA VAL A 52 9.41 3.22 2.48
C VAL A 52 10.08 2.61 3.73
N ASN A 53 10.70 3.44 4.56
CA ASN A 53 11.50 2.98 5.70
C ASN A 53 10.72 2.88 7.03
N GLU A 54 9.69 3.71 7.21
CA GLU A 54 9.01 3.90 8.49
C GLU A 54 7.60 3.33 8.51
N ILE A 55 6.99 3.00 7.36
CA ILE A 55 5.70 2.30 7.34
C ILE A 55 5.82 1.01 8.14
N LYS A 56 4.94 0.85 9.12
CA LYS A 56 4.76 -0.40 9.85
C LYS A 56 3.47 -1.07 9.40
N TYR A 57 3.48 -2.39 9.55
CA TYR A 57 2.36 -3.24 9.22
C TYR A 57 1.76 -3.79 10.50
N CYS A 58 0.43 -3.75 10.58
CA CYS A 58 -0.32 -4.35 11.66
C CYS A 58 -0.04 -5.85 11.73
N LYS A 59 0.31 -6.36 12.92
CA LYS A 59 0.62 -7.79 13.14
C LYS A 59 -0.58 -8.72 12.90
N GLU A 60 -1.80 -8.18 12.90
CA GLU A 60 -3.04 -8.95 12.81
C GLU A 60 -3.67 -8.95 11.42
N CYS A 61 -3.60 -7.83 10.69
CA CYS A 61 -4.28 -7.66 9.40
C CYS A 61 -3.37 -7.19 8.25
N HIS A 62 -2.10 -6.89 8.53
CA HIS A 62 -1.13 -6.34 7.58
C HIS A 62 -1.50 -4.98 6.96
N ASN A 63 -2.40 -4.23 7.60
CA ASN A 63 -2.68 -2.85 7.22
C ASN A 63 -1.57 -1.90 7.67
N PHE A 64 -1.45 -0.75 7.02
CA PHE A 64 -0.55 0.32 7.47
C PHE A 64 -1.01 0.85 8.83
N SER A 65 -0.06 1.08 9.73
CA SER A 65 -0.32 1.54 11.09
C SER A 65 0.92 2.17 11.69
N ASP A 66 0.76 3.20 12.53
CA ASP A 66 1.86 3.75 13.34
C ASP A 66 2.19 2.84 14.55
N PHE A 67 1.25 1.98 14.92
CA PHE A 67 1.28 1.02 16.04
C PHE A 67 1.40 -0.42 15.56
N GLU A 68 1.75 -1.35 16.46
CA GLU A 68 1.81 -2.79 16.15
C GLU A 68 0.45 -3.39 15.75
N ILE A 69 -0.63 -2.82 16.28
CA ILE A 69 -2.02 -3.20 15.99
C ILE A 69 -2.74 -1.95 15.49
N CYS A 70 -3.31 -2.00 14.29
CA CYS A 70 -4.02 -0.86 13.71
C CYS A 70 -5.33 -0.57 14.44
N GLU A 71 -5.87 0.64 14.23
CA GLU A 71 -7.13 1.10 14.82
C GLU A 71 -8.32 0.19 14.51
N ILE A 72 -8.34 -0.44 13.34
CA ILE A 72 -9.42 -1.37 12.97
C ILE A 72 -9.35 -2.65 13.81
N CYS A 73 -8.14 -3.18 14.03
CA CYS A 73 -7.94 -4.40 14.79
C CYS A 73 -8.12 -4.21 16.30
N SER A 74 -7.75 -3.03 16.83
CA SER A 74 -7.91 -2.69 18.25
C SER A 74 -9.31 -2.24 18.63
N ASN A 75 -10.18 -1.94 17.66
CA ASN A 75 -11.55 -1.50 17.92
C ASN A 75 -12.46 -2.66 18.33
N GLU A 76 -12.83 -2.70 19.62
CA GLU A 76 -13.73 -3.72 20.20
C GLU A 76 -15.17 -3.68 19.67
N LYS A 77 -15.59 -2.59 19.00
CA LYS A 77 -16.91 -2.50 18.38
C LYS A 77 -16.99 -3.24 17.05
N ARG A 78 -15.84 -3.65 16.48
CA ARG A 78 -15.77 -4.42 15.24
C ARG A 78 -16.06 -5.89 15.52
N ASN A 79 -16.62 -6.57 14.53
CA ASN A 79 -16.92 -7.99 14.62
C ASN A 79 -15.66 -8.82 14.31
N ASP A 80 -15.21 -9.58 15.31
CA ASP A 80 -14.04 -10.46 15.23
C ASP A 80 -14.33 -11.80 14.55
N GLU A 81 -15.60 -12.13 14.37
CA GLU A 81 -16.06 -13.37 13.74
C GLU A 81 -16.08 -13.29 12.21
N VAL A 82 -15.95 -12.09 11.63
CA VAL A 82 -16.00 -11.86 10.18
C VAL A 82 -14.73 -11.12 9.73
N ILE A 83 -14.00 -11.74 8.80
CA ILE A 83 -12.79 -11.15 8.22
C ILE A 83 -12.95 -10.99 6.71
N CYS A 84 -12.70 -9.78 6.22
CA CYS A 84 -12.67 -9.46 4.79
C CYS A 84 -11.23 -9.54 4.28
N ILE A 85 -10.98 -10.48 3.38
CA ILE A 85 -9.71 -10.69 2.70
C ILE A 85 -9.66 -9.77 1.49
N VAL A 86 -8.61 -8.95 1.40
CA VAL A 86 -8.41 -7.99 0.31
C VAL A 86 -6.99 -8.10 -0.28
N GLU A 87 -6.78 -7.57 -1.48
CA GLU A 87 -5.47 -7.61 -2.13
C GLU A 87 -4.53 -6.59 -1.50
N ASP A 88 -4.99 -5.35 -1.35
CA ASP A 88 -4.18 -4.25 -0.81
C ASP A 88 -4.96 -3.23 0.04
N VAL A 89 -4.26 -2.21 0.53
CA VAL A 89 -4.83 -1.17 1.42
C VAL A 89 -5.88 -0.29 0.72
N ARG A 90 -5.83 -0.15 -0.60
CA ARG A 90 -6.82 0.63 -1.36
C ARG A 90 -8.20 -0.01 -1.27
N ASP A 91 -8.26 -1.34 -1.25
CA ASP A 91 -9.51 -2.08 -1.07
C ASP A 91 -10.10 -1.83 0.33
N VAL A 92 -9.27 -1.81 1.37
CA VAL A 92 -9.70 -1.46 2.74
C VAL A 92 -10.30 -0.06 2.75
N ILE A 93 -9.62 0.92 2.16
CA ILE A 93 -10.12 2.31 2.08
C ILE A 93 -11.45 2.37 1.33
N ALA A 94 -11.58 1.64 0.22
CA ALA A 94 -12.80 1.62 -0.57
C ALA A 94 -13.98 1.05 0.23
N ILE A 95 -13.77 -0.05 0.96
CA ILE A 95 -14.82 -0.68 1.78
C ILE A 95 -15.15 0.18 3.01
N GLU A 96 -14.15 0.72 3.70
CA GLU A 96 -14.36 1.60 4.88
C GLU A 96 -15.15 2.86 4.51
N ASN A 97 -14.89 3.45 3.34
CA ASN A 97 -15.63 4.62 2.85
C ASN A 97 -17.13 4.37 2.65
N THR A 98 -17.57 3.11 2.57
CA THR A 98 -19.00 2.78 2.53
C THR A 98 -19.69 3.01 3.88
N GLY A 99 -18.94 2.95 4.99
CA GLY A 99 -19.46 3.02 6.36
C GLY A 99 -20.37 1.85 6.76
N LYS A 100 -20.46 0.79 5.95
CA LYS A 100 -21.38 -0.34 6.16
C LYS A 100 -20.72 -1.60 6.71
N TYR A 101 -19.43 -1.77 6.46
CA TYR A 101 -18.71 -2.95 6.92
C TYR A 101 -18.23 -2.77 8.36
N THR A 102 -18.54 -3.74 9.21
CA THR A 102 -18.21 -3.71 10.65
C THR A 102 -17.27 -4.84 11.08
N GLY A 103 -16.87 -5.71 10.16
CA GLY A 103 -15.88 -6.75 10.43
C GLY A 103 -14.44 -6.23 10.42
N LYS A 104 -13.49 -7.15 10.54
CA LYS A 104 -12.04 -6.89 10.42
C LYS A 104 -11.55 -7.20 8.99
N TYR A 105 -10.31 -6.83 8.70
CA TYR A 105 -9.68 -7.09 7.40
C TYR A 105 -8.47 -7.99 7.56
N LEU A 106 -8.02 -8.55 6.44
CA LEU A 106 -6.70 -9.12 6.27
C LEU A 106 -6.20 -8.82 4.85
N ILE A 107 -5.04 -8.19 4.74
CA ILE A 107 -4.45 -7.78 3.47
C ILE A 107 -3.44 -8.83 3.01
N LEU A 108 -3.63 -9.34 1.81
CA LEU A 108 -2.74 -10.34 1.20
C LEU A 108 -1.41 -9.76 0.74
N GLY A 109 -1.37 -8.46 0.40
CA GLY A 109 -0.18 -7.80 -0.14
C GLY A 109 -0.03 -7.98 -1.66
N GLY A 110 -1.13 -8.24 -2.36
CA GLY A 110 -1.19 -8.48 -3.80
C GLY A 110 -1.98 -9.74 -4.16
N LYS A 111 -1.79 -10.20 -5.40
CA LYS A 111 -2.41 -11.40 -5.96
C LYS A 111 -1.38 -12.36 -6.53
N ILE A 112 -1.76 -13.62 -6.66
CA ILE A 112 -0.90 -14.63 -7.29
C ILE A 112 -0.81 -14.31 -8.77
N SER A 113 0.43 -14.14 -9.27
CA SER A 113 0.70 -13.71 -10.63
C SER A 113 1.89 -14.49 -11.18
N PRO A 114 1.67 -15.64 -11.84
CA PRO A 114 2.75 -16.43 -12.42
C PRO A 114 3.56 -15.66 -13.47
N MET A 115 2.92 -14.74 -14.19
CA MET A 115 3.59 -13.89 -15.19
C MET A 115 4.60 -12.93 -14.54
N GLU A 116 4.31 -12.45 -13.33
CA GLU A 116 5.20 -11.57 -12.55
C GLU A 116 6.07 -12.36 -11.57
N GLY A 117 5.97 -13.70 -11.57
CA GLY A 117 6.69 -14.56 -10.65
C GLY A 117 6.22 -14.46 -9.19
N VAL A 118 5.00 -13.98 -8.94
CA VAL A 118 4.40 -13.85 -7.61
C VAL A 118 3.65 -15.13 -7.24
N GLY A 119 4.21 -15.91 -6.33
CA GLY A 119 3.60 -17.13 -5.79
C GLY A 119 2.92 -16.93 -4.43
N PRO A 120 2.20 -17.95 -3.92
CA PRO A 120 1.50 -17.89 -2.62
C PRO A 120 2.39 -17.50 -1.43
N ASN A 121 3.66 -17.93 -1.44
CA ASN A 121 4.62 -17.68 -0.37
C ASN A 121 5.07 -16.21 -0.26
N GLN A 122 4.78 -15.40 -1.27
CA GLN A 122 5.07 -13.97 -1.28
C GLN A 122 3.87 -13.13 -0.81
N LEU A 123 2.75 -13.78 -0.49
CA LEU A 123 1.53 -13.16 0.02
C LEU A 123 1.32 -13.55 1.48
N ASN A 124 0.51 -12.76 2.19
CA ASN A 124 0.20 -12.98 3.60
C ASN A 124 -0.80 -14.12 3.85
N ILE A 125 -0.88 -15.11 2.94
CA ILE A 125 -1.79 -16.27 3.03
C ILE A 125 -1.64 -17.06 4.35
N PRO A 126 -0.44 -17.29 4.90
CA PRO A 126 -0.29 -18.00 6.18
C PRO A 126 -1.04 -17.34 7.35
N SER A 127 -1.37 -16.05 7.24
CA SER A 127 -2.15 -15.33 8.25
C SER A 127 -3.62 -15.78 8.26
N ILE A 128 -4.16 -16.23 7.12
CA ILE A 128 -5.50 -16.82 7.04
C ILE A 128 -5.53 -18.13 7.83
N GLU A 129 -4.55 -19.01 7.61
CA GLU A 129 -4.44 -20.29 8.31
C GLU A 129 -4.33 -20.09 9.82
N LYS A 130 -3.54 -19.10 10.26
CA LYS A 130 -3.47 -18.72 11.68
C LYS A 130 -4.84 -18.34 12.23
N LYS A 131 -5.58 -17.47 11.52
CA LYS A 131 -6.93 -17.02 11.93
C LYS A 131 -7.96 -18.15 11.95
N LEU A 132 -7.85 -19.12 11.05
CA LEU A 132 -8.66 -20.33 11.06
C LEU A 132 -8.39 -21.19 12.30
N ASN A 133 -7.11 -21.39 12.63
CA ASN A 133 -6.69 -22.21 13.78
C ASN A 133 -7.04 -21.56 15.13
N ASP A 134 -7.13 -20.23 15.19
CA ASP A 134 -7.57 -19.51 16.40
C ASP A 134 -9.05 -19.79 16.76
N GLY A 135 -9.85 -20.32 15.82
CA GLY A 135 -11.23 -20.77 16.05
C GLY A 135 -12.26 -19.66 16.34
N LYS A 136 -11.87 -18.39 16.24
CA LYS A 136 -12.75 -17.23 16.50
C LYS A 136 -13.55 -16.79 15.26
N VAL A 137 -12.98 -16.98 14.07
CA VAL A 137 -13.56 -16.51 12.82
C VAL A 137 -14.61 -17.51 12.33
N LYS A 138 -15.81 -17.03 12.04
CA LYS A 138 -16.92 -17.81 11.48
C LYS A 138 -17.09 -17.60 9.97
N GLU A 139 -16.66 -16.46 9.45
CA GLU A 139 -16.83 -16.10 8.04
C GLU A 139 -15.58 -15.40 7.49
N PHE A 140 -15.16 -15.83 6.30
CA PHE A 140 -14.19 -15.13 5.48
C PHE A 140 -14.87 -14.61 4.21
N ILE A 141 -14.78 -13.30 3.99
CA ILE A 141 -15.29 -12.65 2.78
C ILE A 141 -14.10 -12.37 1.88
N PHE A 142 -14.05 -12.98 0.69
CA PHE A 142 -13.02 -12.68 -0.30
C PHE A 142 -13.45 -11.52 -1.18
N ALA A 143 -12.96 -10.32 -0.88
CA ALA A 143 -13.19 -9.10 -1.66
C ALA A 143 -11.99 -8.83 -2.58
N LEU A 144 -11.61 -9.84 -3.37
CA LEU A 144 -10.54 -9.74 -4.35
C LEU A 144 -11.07 -9.24 -5.69
N SER A 145 -10.19 -8.69 -6.53
CA SER A 145 -10.55 -8.31 -7.89
C SER A 145 -11.00 -9.53 -8.69
N ALA A 146 -11.95 -9.34 -9.61
CA ALA A 146 -12.47 -10.39 -10.47
C ALA A 146 -11.52 -10.77 -11.64
N THR A 147 -10.21 -10.48 -11.53
CA THR A 147 -9.23 -10.46 -12.63
C THR A 147 -7.99 -11.28 -12.39
#